data_AF-A0A367Z0B2-F1
#
_entry.id   AF-A0A367Z0B2-F1
#
_cell.length_a   1.000
_cell.length_b   1.000
_cell.length_c   1.000
_cell.angle_alpha   90.00
_cell.angle_beta   90.00
_cell.angle_gamma   90.00
#
_symmetry.space_group_name_H-M   'P 1'
#
loop_
_entity.id
_entity.type
_entity.pdbx_description
1 polymer ?
#
loop_
_entity_poly.entity_id
_entity_poly.type
_entity_poly.pdbx_seq_one_letter_code
_entity_poly.pdbx_strand_id
1 'polypeptide(L)'
;MFFDSASRREVDALRFRVSQLERMVQELARRAGVDPSELADQASPVSARARELAGLGRTIEAIKVVREETGLGLAEAKRLVESL
;
A
#
# COMPACT_ATOMS: atom_id res chain seq x y z
N MET A 1 -9.98 30.80 1.92
CA MET A 1 -10.62 29.55 2.39
C MET A 1 -11.35 28.87 1.21
N PHE A 2 -10.62 28.54 0.14
CA PHE A 2 -11.15 28.02 -1.14
C PHE A 2 -10.44 26.71 -1.50
N PHE A 3 -10.52 25.68 -0.64
CA PHE A 3 -10.11 24.34 -1.09
C PHE A 3 -11.21 23.81 -2.02
N ASP A 4 -10.82 23.79 -3.28
CA ASP A 4 -11.58 23.78 -4.51
C ASP A 4 -12.64 22.67 -4.58
N SER A 5 -13.89 23.06 -4.82
CA SER A 5 -14.96 22.11 -5.10
C SER A 5 -14.63 21.16 -6.26
N ALA A 6 -13.76 21.60 -7.19
CA ALA A 6 -13.23 20.75 -8.25
C ALA A 6 -12.29 19.67 -7.70
N SER A 7 -11.35 20.00 -6.81
CA SER A 7 -10.49 19.00 -6.16
C SER A 7 -11.29 17.99 -5.33
N ARG A 8 -12.38 18.43 -4.67
CA ARG A 8 -13.28 17.50 -3.95
C ARG A 8 -13.97 16.53 -4.91
N ARG A 9 -14.54 17.05 -6.01
CA ARG A 9 -15.17 16.22 -7.06
C ARG A 9 -14.19 15.23 -7.69
N GLU A 10 -12.96 15.66 -7.91
CA GLU A 10 -11.90 14.80 -8.46
C GLU A 10 -11.53 13.68 -7.50
N VAL A 11 -11.36 13.97 -6.20
CA VAL A 11 -11.13 12.96 -5.17
C VAL A 11 -12.30 11.97 -5.11
N ASP A 12 -13.54 12.44 -5.18
CA ASP A 12 -14.72 11.57 -5.16
C ASP A 12 -14.79 10.68 -6.41
N ALA A 13 -14.45 11.22 -7.59
CA ALA A 13 -14.36 10.46 -8.82
C ALA A 13 -13.25 9.39 -8.77
N LEU A 14 -12.09 9.73 -8.22
CA LEU A 14 -10.98 8.79 -8.00
C LEU A 14 -11.38 7.68 -7.03
N ARG A 15 -12.01 8.03 -5.90
CA ARG A 15 -12.53 7.04 -4.92
C ARG A 15 -13.54 6.10 -5.56
N PHE A 16 -14.46 6.62 -6.37
CA PHE A 16 -15.40 5.79 -7.10
C PHE A 16 -14.67 4.84 -8.06
N ARG A 17 -13.71 5.34 -8.83
CA ARG A 17 -12.92 4.53 -9.76
C ARG A 17 -12.12 3.43 -9.04
N VAL A 18 -11.50 3.75 -7.90
CA VAL A 18 -10.80 2.77 -7.06
C VAL A 18 -11.77 1.67 -6.61
N SER A 19 -12.96 2.03 -6.10
CA SER A 19 -13.96 1.03 -5.67
C SER A 19 -14.46 0.11 -6.80
N GLN A 20 -14.46 0.60 -8.04
CA GLN A 20 -14.82 -0.20 -9.22
C GLN A 20 -13.69 -1.16 -9.58
N LEU A 21 -12.44 -0.68 -9.59
CA LEU A 21 -11.26 -1.51 -9.84
C LEU A 21 -11.10 -2.59 -8.78
N GLU A 22 -11.28 -2.27 -7.50
CA GLU A 22 -11.24 -3.25 -6.41
C GLU A 22 -12.24 -4.40 -6.64
N ARG A 23 -13.49 -4.08 -7.02
CA ARG A 23 -14.50 -5.10 -7.35
C ARG A 23 -14.12 -5.94 -8.56
N MET A 24 -13.55 -5.33 -9.59
CA MET A 24 -13.07 -6.06 -10.78
C MET A 24 -11.93 -7.01 -10.43
N VAL A 25 -10.95 -6.57 -9.62
CA VAL A 25 -9.83 -7.40 -9.17
C VAL A 25 -10.33 -8.57 -8.33
N GLN A 26 -11.27 -8.35 -7.42
CA GLN A 26 -11.87 -9.42 -6.61
C GLN A 26 -12.59 -10.47 -7.48
N GLU A 27 -13.31 -10.03 -8.50
CA GLU A 27 -13.98 -10.94 -9.44
C GLU A 27 -12.95 -11.79 -10.22
N LEU A 28 -11.87 -11.17 -10.70
CA LEU A 28 -10.80 -11.86 -11.40
C LEU A 28 -10.07 -12.86 -10.51
N ALA A 29 -9.73 -12.47 -9.27
CA ALA A 29 -9.09 -13.35 -8.29
C ALA A 29 -9.95 -14.59 -8.00
N ARG A 30 -11.26 -14.38 -7.79
CA ARG A 30 -12.22 -15.48 -7.57
C ARG A 30 -12.26 -16.44 -8.76
N ARG A 31 -12.30 -15.91 -9.99
CA ARG A 31 -12.30 -16.73 -11.22
C ARG A 31 -10.99 -17.48 -11.43
N ALA A 32 -9.87 -16.87 -11.06
CA ALA A 32 -8.54 -17.49 -11.15
C ALA A 32 -8.29 -18.52 -10.03
N GLY A 33 -9.14 -18.57 -9.00
CA GLY A 33 -8.93 -19.42 -7.83
C GLY A 33 -7.76 -18.95 -6.95
N VAL A 34 -7.40 -17.66 -7.03
CA VAL A 34 -6.32 -17.05 -6.25
C VAL A 34 -6.93 -16.32 -5.06
N ASP A 35 -6.33 -16.50 -3.88
CA ASP A 35 -6.75 -15.77 -2.69
C ASP A 35 -6.37 -14.27 -2.83
N PRO A 36 -7.34 -13.34 -2.70
CA PRO A 36 -7.04 -11.90 -2.75
C PRO A 36 -6.00 -11.43 -1.74
N SER A 37 -5.84 -12.13 -0.60
CA SER A 37 -4.81 -11.81 0.40
C SER A 37 -3.39 -12.08 -0.12
N GLU A 38 -3.19 -13.16 -0.86
CA GLU A 38 -1.89 -13.48 -1.49
C GLU A 38 -1.50 -12.44 -2.55
N LEU A 39 -2.49 -11.94 -3.31
CA LEU A 39 -2.29 -10.86 -4.28
C LEU A 39 -1.94 -9.53 -3.59
N ALA A 40 -2.61 -9.22 -2.47
CA ALA A 40 -2.32 -8.02 -1.69
C ALA A 40 -0.91 -8.06 -1.09
N ASP A 41 -0.46 -9.22 -0.62
CA ASP A 41 0.89 -9.38 -0.07
C ASP A 41 1.98 -9.18 -1.11
N GLN A 42 1.76 -9.65 -2.35
CA GLN A 42 2.67 -9.43 -3.48
C GLN A 42 2.67 -7.98 -3.97
N ALA A 43 1.53 -7.29 -3.90
CA ALA A 43 1.39 -5.90 -4.31
C ALA A 43 1.83 -4.90 -3.22
N SER A 44 2.21 -5.39 -2.02
CA SER A 44 2.64 -4.54 -0.93
C SER A 44 3.94 -3.80 -1.27
N PRO A 45 4.02 -2.49 -1.02
CA PRO A 45 5.26 -1.73 -1.17
C PRO A 45 6.34 -2.15 -0.16
N VAL A 46 5.95 -2.85 0.90
CA VAL A 46 6.86 -3.39 1.91
C VAL A 46 7.11 -4.86 1.63
N SER A 47 8.37 -5.23 1.42
CA SER A 47 8.77 -6.64 1.24
C SER A 47 8.57 -7.49 2.49
N ALA A 48 8.47 -8.81 2.31
CA ALA A 48 8.44 -9.76 3.41
C ALA A 48 9.63 -9.60 4.37
N ARG A 49 10.82 -9.29 3.83
CA ARG A 49 12.04 -9.04 4.61
C ARG A 49 11.89 -7.82 5.52
N ALA A 50 11.33 -6.72 5.02
CA ALA A 50 11.10 -5.54 5.84
C ALA A 50 10.09 -5.81 6.98
N ARG A 51 9.04 -6.59 6.71
CA ARG A 51 8.07 -7.01 7.75
C ARG A 51 8.70 -7.89 8.82
N GLU A 52 9.54 -8.85 8.41
CA GLU A 52 10.27 -9.71 9.36
C GLU A 52 11.17 -8.89 10.27
N LEU A 53 11.96 -7.97 9.71
CA LEU A 53 12.82 -7.08 10.49
C LEU A 53 12.01 -6.20 11.45
N ALA A 54 10.84 -5.71 11.04
CA ALA A 54 9.94 -4.95 11.90
C ALA A 54 9.42 -5.81 13.07
N GLY A 55 8.95 -7.03 12.79
CA GLY A 55 8.47 -7.98 13.80
C GLY A 55 9.55 -8.43 14.80
N LEU A 56 10.82 -8.44 14.38
CA LEU A 56 11.98 -8.70 15.25
C LEU A 56 12.43 -7.47 16.06
N GLY A 57 11.73 -6.34 15.98
CA GLY A 57 12.10 -5.09 16.66
C GLY A 57 13.30 -4.37 16.03
N ARG A 58 13.78 -4.79 14.85
CA ARG A 58 14.90 -4.20 14.11
C ARG A 58 14.42 -3.07 13.21
N THR A 59 13.72 -2.10 13.80
CA THR A 59 12.99 -1.04 13.08
C THR A 59 13.88 -0.22 12.16
N ILE A 60 15.12 0.11 12.57
CA ILE A 60 16.06 0.89 11.73
C ILE A 60 16.42 0.12 10.45
N GLU A 61 16.62 -1.19 10.56
CA GLU A 61 16.96 -2.04 9.42
C GLU A 61 15.76 -2.25 8.49
N ALA A 62 14.56 -2.42 9.05
CA ALA A 62 13.32 -2.45 8.28
C ALA A 62 13.13 -1.14 7.48
N ILE A 63 13.36 0.03 8.12
CA ILE A 63 13.28 1.34 7.44
C ILE A 63 14.32 1.42 6.31
N LYS A 64 15.53 0.93 6.54
CA LYS A 64 16.58 0.93 5.51
C LYS A 64 16.16 0.09 4.30
N VAL A 65 15.66 -1.13 4.52
CA VAL A 65 15.18 -2.02 3.46
C VAL A 65 14.02 -1.37 2.69
N VAL A 66 13.02 -0.82 3.38
CA VAL A 66 11.90 -0.14 2.71
C VAL A 66 12.38 1.02 1.83
N ARG A 67 13.33 1.82 2.30
CA ARG A 67 13.87 2.93 1.49
C ARG A 67 14.61 2.46 0.24
N GLU A 68 15.38 1.38 0.36
CA GLU A 68 16.14 0.82 -0.75
C GLU A 68 15.20 0.21 -1.81
N GLU A 69 14.12 -0.43 -1.39
CA GLU A 69 13.17 -1.10 -2.29
C GLU A 69 12.17 -0.13 -2.94
N THR A 70 11.73 0.89 -2.21
CA THR A 70 10.65 1.79 -2.66
C THR A 70 11.13 3.15 -3.15
N GLY A 71 12.36 3.55 -2.80
CA GLY A 71 12.88 4.89 -3.05
C GLY A 71 12.26 5.99 -2.17
N LEU A 72 11.43 5.63 -1.19
CA LEU A 72 10.73 6.59 -0.33
C LEU A 72 11.68 7.42 0.55
N GLY A 73 11.23 8.61 0.91
CA GLY A 73 11.92 9.47 1.88
C GLY A 73 11.96 8.82 3.27
N LEU A 74 12.91 9.24 4.11
CA LEU A 74 13.07 8.67 5.45
C LEU A 74 11.79 8.73 6.30
N ALA A 75 11.07 9.85 6.23
CA ALA A 75 9.83 10.03 6.98
C ALA A 75 8.70 9.12 6.48
N GLU A 76 8.62 8.89 5.17
CA GLU A 76 7.61 8.01 4.57
C GLU A 76 7.90 6.55 4.88
N ALA A 77 9.15 6.12 4.70
CA ALA A 77 9.58 4.76 5.02
C ALA A 77 9.41 4.45 6.52
N LYS A 78 9.71 5.41 7.39
CA LYS A 78 9.45 5.28 8.83
C LYS A 78 7.97 5.06 9.11
N ARG A 79 7.08 5.91 8.57
CA ARG A 79 5.64 5.76 8.76
C ARG A 79 5.11 4.42 8.26
N LEU A 80 5.61 3.95 7.12
CA LEU A 80 5.24 2.63 6.60
C LEU A 80 5.66 1.52 7.56
N VAL A 81 6.90 1.54 8.05
CA VAL A 81 7.40 0.52 8.98
C VAL A 81 6.67 0.57 10.32
N GLU A 82 6.30 1.75 10.81
CA GLU A 82 5.50 1.92 12.04
C GLU A 82 4.05 1.42 11.90
N SER A 83 3.55 1.24 10.67
CA SER A 83 2.21 0.69 10.41
C SER A 83 2.16 -0.83 10.16
N LEU A 84 3.32 -1.50 10.19
CA LEU A 84 3.44 -2.96 10.08
C LEU A 84 3.23 -3.62 11.45
#